data_AF-A0AAV0RVV2-F1
#
_entry.id   AF-A0AAV0RVV2-F1
#
_cell.length_a   1.000
_cell.length_b   1.000
_cell.length_c   1.000
_cell.angle_alpha   90.00
_cell.angle_beta   90.00
_cell.angle_gamma   90.00
#
_symmetry.space_group_name_H-M   'P 1'
#
loop_
_entity.id
_entity.type
_entity.pdbx_description
1 polymer ?
#
loop_
_entity_poly.entity_id
_entity_poly.type
_entity_poly.pdbx_seq_one_letter_code
_entity_poly.pdbx_strand_id
1 'polypeptide(L)'
;MTSFTNDQVFHFSLDEVQSARIRNSRTLIGRLFTDSRTMTAELRDAINKPWQGQGRIKVRLVSHGLFEFVLPNEAAKQWVLKQSPWVIADKILHLQPWVPTITQRTFDELAVAPFK
;
A
#
# COMPACT_ATOMS: atom_id res chain seq x y z
N MET A 1 18.55 27.59 -21.95
CA MET A 1 17.49 27.99 -20.99
C MET A 1 16.17 27.47 -21.53
N THR A 2 15.74 26.29 -21.06
CA THR A 2 14.49 25.67 -21.51
C THR A 2 13.41 26.07 -20.51
N SER A 3 12.52 26.97 -20.91
CA SER A 3 11.38 27.42 -20.11
C SER A 3 10.44 26.25 -19.88
N PHE A 4 10.23 25.85 -18.63
CA PHE A 4 9.13 24.96 -18.25
C PHE A 4 7.87 25.81 -18.15
N THR A 5 7.04 25.79 -19.19
CA THR A 5 5.68 26.32 -19.11
C THR A 5 4.75 25.18 -19.46
N ASN A 6 4.26 24.48 -18.45
CA ASN A 6 3.13 23.59 -18.61
C ASN A 6 2.32 23.59 -17.32
N ASP A 7 1.53 24.66 -17.13
CA ASP A 7 0.45 24.70 -16.15
C ASP A 7 -0.68 23.77 -16.62
N GLN A 8 -0.41 22.46 -16.57
CA GLN A 8 -1.36 21.45 -16.96
C GLN A 8 -2.41 21.33 -15.87
N VAL A 9 -3.58 21.94 -16.11
CA VAL A 9 -4.72 21.84 -15.19
C VAL A 9 -5.37 20.47 -15.34
N PHE A 10 -5.32 19.68 -14.27
CA PHE A 10 -6.00 18.39 -14.20
C PHE A 10 -7.41 18.60 -13.66
N HIS A 11 -8.41 18.33 -14.50
CA HIS A 11 -9.81 18.30 -14.08
C HIS A 11 -10.21 16.88 -13.71
N PHE A 12 -10.80 16.71 -12.53
CA PHE A 12 -11.38 15.45 -12.09
C PHE A 12 -12.89 15.63 -11.92
N SER A 13 -13.66 14.67 -12.40
CA SER A 13 -15.09 14.58 -12.12
C SER A 13 -15.35 14.30 -10.64
N LEU A 14 -16.56 14.62 -10.18
CA LEU A 14 -16.98 14.30 -8.82
C LEU A 14 -16.92 12.79 -8.55
N ASP A 15 -17.29 11.98 -9.54
CA ASP A 15 -17.30 10.52 -9.44
C ASP A 15 -15.89 9.94 -9.30
N GLU A 16 -14.90 10.49 -10.00
CA GLU A 16 -13.50 10.11 -9.85
C GLU A 16 -12.98 10.42 -8.44
N VAL A 17 -13.28 11.61 -7.94
CA VAL A 17 -12.86 12.04 -6.59
C VAL A 17 -13.52 11.17 -5.52
N GLN A 18 -14.82 10.90 -5.64
CA GLN A 18 -15.55 10.03 -4.71
C GLN A 18 -15.01 8.61 -4.74
N SER A 19 -14.82 8.03 -5.94
CA SER A 19 -14.27 6.68 -6.10
C SER A 19 -12.87 6.56 -5.51
N ALA A 20 -12.01 7.56 -5.73
CA ALA A 20 -10.68 7.61 -5.14
C ALA A 20 -10.74 7.68 -3.61
N ARG A 21 -11.62 8.52 -3.05
CA ARG A 21 -11.81 8.63 -1.60
C ARG A 21 -12.25 7.32 -0.96
N ILE A 22 -13.23 6.62 -1.56
CA ILE A 22 -13.72 5.34 -1.03
C ILE A 22 -12.64 4.24 -1.19
N ARG A 23 -11.87 4.24 -2.27
CA ARG A 23 -10.71 3.33 -2.43
C ARG A 23 -9.66 3.59 -1.35
N ASN A 24 -9.29 4.85 -1.16
CA ASN A 24 -8.22 5.26 -0.25
C ASN A 24 -8.59 4.98 1.21
N SER A 25 -9.87 5.13 1.60
CA SER A 25 -10.31 4.80 2.97
C SER A 25 -10.14 3.31 3.30
N ARG A 26 -10.06 2.45 2.28
CA ARG A 26 -9.86 0.99 2.39
C ARG A 26 -8.45 0.57 1.97
N THR A 27 -7.52 1.51 1.85
CA THR A 27 -6.15 1.22 1.44
C THR A 27 -5.23 1.15 2.66
N LEU A 28 -4.40 0.11 2.71
CA LEU A 28 -3.25 0.02 3.58
C LEU A 28 -1.97 0.18 2.78
N ILE A 29 -0.97 0.73 3.42
CA ILE A 29 0.40 0.65 2.95
C ILE A 29 1.17 -0.30 3.84
N GLY A 30 1.95 -1.19 3.24
CA GLY A 30 2.81 -2.09 3.98
C GLY A 30 4.23 -2.13 3.49
N ARG A 31 5.13 -2.39 4.43
CA ARG A 31 6.54 -2.58 4.20
C ARG A 31 6.90 -4.03 4.50
N LEU A 32 7.34 -4.75 3.48
CA LEU A 32 7.94 -6.06 3.63
C LEU A 32 9.45 -5.88 3.78
N PHE A 33 10.03 -6.44 4.84
CA PHE A 33 11.45 -6.34 5.10
C PHE A 33 12.21 -7.38 4.27
N THR A 34 12.39 -7.06 2.99
CA THR A 34 13.02 -7.92 1.98
C THR A 34 13.98 -7.12 1.10
N ASP A 35 15.02 -7.77 0.59
CA ASP A 35 15.93 -7.20 -0.41
C ASP A 35 15.33 -7.26 -1.83
N SER A 36 14.24 -8.01 -2.00
CA SER A 36 13.57 -8.14 -3.29
C SER A 36 12.96 -6.82 -3.74
N ARG A 37 13.29 -6.42 -4.98
CA ARG A 37 12.79 -5.20 -5.62
C ARG A 37 11.62 -5.47 -6.57
N THR A 38 11.17 -6.71 -6.67
CA THR A 38 10.17 -7.14 -7.65
C THR A 38 9.02 -7.90 -7.00
N MET A 39 7.81 -7.68 -7.51
CA MET A 39 6.64 -8.47 -7.15
C MET A 39 6.59 -9.74 -7.99
N THR A 40 6.94 -10.89 -7.43
CA THR A 40 6.77 -12.18 -8.09
C THR A 40 5.35 -12.72 -7.88
N ALA A 41 4.94 -13.70 -8.68
CA ALA A 41 3.63 -14.34 -8.51
C ALA A 41 3.55 -15.06 -7.16
N GLU A 42 4.62 -15.73 -6.76
CA GLU A 42 4.73 -16.45 -5.48
C GLU A 42 4.57 -15.50 -4.29
N LEU A 43 5.21 -14.31 -4.35
CA LEU A 43 5.07 -13.32 -3.29
C LEU A 43 3.64 -12.78 -3.21
N ARG A 44 3.00 -12.52 -4.36
CA ARG A 44 1.60 -12.08 -4.41
C ARG A 44 0.67 -13.12 -3.80
N ASP A 45 0.90 -14.40 -4.09
CA ASP A 45 0.09 -15.48 -3.54
C ASP A 45 0.33 -15.68 -2.04
N ALA A 46 1.60 -15.59 -1.61
CA ALA A 46 1.97 -15.64 -0.20
C ALA A 46 1.31 -14.53 0.63
N ILE A 47 1.24 -13.31 0.09
CA ILE A 47 0.55 -12.17 0.70
C ILE A 47 -0.95 -12.41 0.82
N ASN A 48 -1.59 -12.92 -0.24
CA ASN A 48 -3.04 -13.07 -0.26
C ASN A 48 -3.53 -14.26 0.57
N LYS A 49 -2.72 -15.33 0.68
CA LYS A 49 -3.07 -16.58 1.38
C LYS A 49 -3.64 -16.38 2.79
N PRO A 50 -2.99 -15.63 3.71
CA PRO A 50 -3.54 -15.40 5.06
C PRO A 50 -4.83 -14.59 5.08
N TRP A 51 -5.17 -13.90 3.99
CA TRP A 51 -6.29 -12.96 3.93
C TRP A 51 -7.43 -13.42 3.01
N GLN A 52 -7.35 -14.63 2.44
CA GLN A 52 -8.34 -15.13 1.47
C GLN A 52 -9.79 -15.07 2.00
N GLY A 53 -9.99 -15.28 3.30
CA GLY A 53 -11.31 -15.20 3.94
C GLY A 53 -11.89 -13.78 4.04
N GLN A 54 -11.09 -12.74 3.81
CA GLN A 54 -11.52 -11.34 3.83
C GLN A 54 -12.01 -10.84 2.46
N GLY A 55 -11.95 -11.69 1.42
CA GLY A 55 -12.29 -11.35 0.04
C GLY A 55 -11.06 -10.99 -0.80
N ARG A 56 -11.28 -10.52 -2.04
CA ARG A 56 -10.20 -10.24 -2.98
C ARG A 56 -9.48 -8.94 -2.63
N ILE A 57 -8.24 -9.06 -2.17
CA ILE A 57 -7.36 -7.93 -1.90
C ILE A 57 -6.54 -7.62 -3.15
N LYS A 58 -6.51 -6.35 -3.55
CA LYS A 58 -5.63 -5.91 -4.65
C LYS A 58 -4.30 -5.48 -4.06
N VAL A 59 -3.21 -6.03 -4.57
CA VAL A 59 -1.86 -5.77 -4.09
C VAL A 59 -1.00 -5.21 -5.23
N ARG A 60 -0.31 -4.11 -4.96
CA ARG A 60 0.60 -3.47 -5.91
C ARG A 60 1.91 -3.11 -5.23
N LEU A 61 3.04 -3.45 -5.85
CA LEU A 61 4.34 -2.93 -5.46
C LEU A 61 4.42 -1.45 -5.87
N VAL A 62 4.71 -0.58 -4.91
CA VAL A 62 4.91 0.85 -5.12
C VAL A 62 6.39 1.12 -5.36
N SER A 63 7.26 0.63 -4.47
CA SER A 63 8.71 0.83 -4.55
C SER A 63 9.44 -0.07 -3.55
N HIS A 64 10.56 -0.71 -3.88
CA HIS A 64 11.51 -1.32 -2.92
C HIS A 64 10.90 -1.93 -1.63
N GLY A 65 10.08 -3.00 -1.76
CA GLY A 65 9.47 -3.68 -0.61
C GLY A 65 8.25 -2.95 0.01
N LEU A 66 7.83 -1.83 -0.57
CA LEU A 66 6.63 -1.09 -0.22
C LEU A 66 5.45 -1.48 -1.10
N PHE A 67 4.35 -1.83 -0.47
CA PHE A 67 3.17 -2.35 -1.12
C PHE A 67 1.93 -1.53 -0.75
N GLU A 68 1.08 -1.33 -1.74
CA GLU A 68 -0.28 -0.82 -1.57
C GLU A 68 -1.24 -2.02 -1.57
N PHE A 69 -2.11 -2.05 -0.56
CA PHE A 69 -3.15 -3.06 -0.39
C PHE A 69 -4.51 -2.38 -0.39
N VAL A 70 -5.35 -2.67 -1.39
CA VAL A 70 -6.74 -2.18 -1.42
C VAL A 70 -7.66 -3.29 -0.94
N LEU A 71 -8.29 -3.06 0.21
CA LEU A 71 -9.18 -4.01 0.85
C LEU A 71 -10.60 -3.88 0.29
N PRO A 72 -11.37 -4.99 0.27
CA PRO A 72 -12.72 -5.00 -0.28
C PRO A 72 -13.69 -4.13 0.53
N ASN A 73 -13.51 -4.06 1.86
CA ASN A 73 -14.34 -3.27 2.76
C ASN A 73 -13.54 -2.82 4.01
N GLU A 74 -14.16 -1.99 4.84
CA GLU A 74 -13.55 -1.46 6.07
C GLU A 74 -13.31 -2.56 7.13
N ALA A 75 -14.22 -3.54 7.26
CA ALA A 75 -14.07 -4.63 8.22
C ALA A 75 -12.82 -5.48 7.93
N ALA A 76 -12.58 -5.80 6.66
CA ALA A 76 -11.37 -6.47 6.21
C ALA A 76 -10.11 -5.67 6.55
N LYS A 77 -10.12 -4.34 6.33
CA LYS A 77 -9.00 -3.46 6.70
C LYS A 77 -8.71 -3.50 8.19
N GLN A 78 -9.75 -3.38 9.03
CA GLN A 78 -9.60 -3.41 10.48
C GLN A 78 -9.10 -4.77 10.97
N TRP A 79 -9.58 -5.86 10.39
CA TRP A 79 -9.12 -7.21 10.72
C TRP A 79 -7.64 -7.40 10.39
N VAL A 80 -7.23 -6.99 9.18
CA VAL A 80 -5.82 -7.08 8.74
C VAL A 80 -4.90 -6.24 9.64
N LEU A 81 -5.33 -5.03 10.03
CA LEU A 81 -4.54 -4.17 10.93
C LEU A 81 -4.42 -4.74 12.34
N LYS A 82 -5.50 -5.28 12.91
CA LYS A 82 -5.51 -5.83 14.28
C LYS A 82 -4.57 -7.02 14.46
N GLN A 83 -4.28 -7.75 13.40
CA GLN A 83 -3.39 -8.91 13.42
C GLN A 83 -1.96 -8.59 12.93
N SER A 84 -1.66 -7.32 12.63
CA SER A 84 -0.31 -6.87 12.30
C SER A 84 0.60 -6.93 13.55
N PRO A 85 1.90 -7.28 13.44
CA PRO A 85 2.63 -7.55 12.20
C PRO A 85 2.34 -8.94 11.62
N TRP A 86 2.42 -9.05 10.30
CA TRP A 86 2.26 -10.31 9.58
C TRP A 86 3.62 -10.92 9.23
N VAL A 87 3.68 -12.25 9.14
CA VAL A 87 4.84 -12.97 8.58
C VAL A 87 4.42 -13.55 7.24
N ILE A 88 5.07 -13.11 6.16
CA ILE A 88 4.79 -13.51 4.78
C ILE A 88 6.09 -14.00 4.15
N ALA A 89 6.12 -15.25 3.70
CA ALA A 89 7.31 -15.88 3.10
C ALA A 89 8.59 -15.66 3.95
N ASP A 90 8.48 -15.91 5.26
CA ASP A 90 9.54 -15.72 6.27
C ASP A 90 10.05 -14.28 6.43
N LYS A 91 9.30 -13.29 5.94
CA LYS A 91 9.59 -11.86 6.08
C LYS A 91 8.48 -11.16 6.86
N ILE A 92 8.87 -10.20 7.70
CA ILE A 92 7.93 -9.37 8.44
C ILE A 92 7.29 -8.37 7.48
N LEU A 93 5.97 -8.27 7.52
CA LEU A 93 5.17 -7.27 6.85
C LEU A 93 4.52 -6.37 7.90
N HIS A 94 4.94 -5.11 7.91
CA HIS A 94 4.34 -4.07 8.74
C HIS A 94 3.31 -3.29 7.91
N LEU A 95 2.15 -2.97 8.49
CA LEU A 95 1.04 -2.30 7.80
C LEU A 95 0.60 -1.04 8.54
N GLN A 96 0.16 -0.04 7.77
CA GLN A 96 -0.49 1.16 8.29
C GLN A 96 -1.60 1.64 7.34
N PRO A 97 -2.61 2.37 7.84
CA PRO A 97 -3.59 3.04 7.00
C PRO A 97 -2.93 3.99 5.99
N TRP A 98 -3.45 4.03 4.77
CA TRP A 98 -3.09 5.08 3.84
C TRP A 98 -3.58 6.44 4.36
N VAL A 99 -2.73 7.46 4.32
CA VAL A 99 -3.11 8.85 4.57
C VAL A 99 -2.58 9.76 3.45
N PRO A 100 -3.27 10.87 3.13
CA PRO A 100 -2.88 11.73 1.99
C PRO A 100 -1.48 12.32 2.07
N THR A 101 -0.97 12.50 3.29
CA THR A 101 0.36 13.08 3.56
C THR A 101 1.49 12.08 3.42
N ILE A 102 1.20 10.82 3.12
CA ILE A 102 2.24 9.83 2.84
C ILE A 102 3.01 10.27 1.61
N THR A 103 4.28 10.61 1.82
CA THR A 103 5.21 10.97 0.73
C THR A 103 6.19 9.83 0.48
N GLN A 104 6.88 9.87 -0.65
CA GLN A 104 7.98 8.94 -0.92
C GLN A 104 9.05 8.99 0.19
N ARG A 105 9.32 10.18 0.72
CA ARG A 105 10.23 10.40 1.86
C ARG A 105 9.77 9.71 3.15
N THR A 106 8.46 9.72 3.43
CA THR A 106 7.88 8.98 4.57
C THR A 106 8.22 7.49 4.49
N PHE A 107 8.34 6.95 3.28
CA PHE A 107 8.70 5.55 3.08
C PHE A 107 10.19 5.27 3.14
N ASP A 108 11.02 6.21 2.72
CA ASP A 108 12.47 6.14 2.91
C ASP A 108 12.80 6.17 4.42
N GLU A 109 12.10 6.99 5.21
CA GLU A 109 12.28 7.03 6.66
C GLU A 109 11.86 5.72 7.35
N LEU A 110 10.76 5.10 6.90
CA LEU A 110 10.36 3.76 7.35
C LEU A 110 11.33 2.65 6.90
N ALA A 111 12.29 2.95 6.01
CA ALA A 111 13.36 2.03 5.60
C ALA A 111 14.53 1.98 6.55
N VAL A 112 14.77 3.10 7.22
CA VAL A 112 15.96 3.31 8.04
C VAL A 112 15.59 3.30 9.52
N ALA A 113 14.31 3.46 9.86
CA ALA A 113 13.85 3.39 11.24
C ALA A 113 13.90 1.93 11.74
N PRO A 114 14.71 1.62 12.79
CA PRO A 114 14.56 0.37 13.51
C PRO A 114 13.15 0.36 14.12
N PHE A 115 12.50 -0.80 14.07
CA PHE A 115 11.27 -1.04 14.83
C PHE A 115 11.55 -0.69 16.29
N LYS A 116 10.91 0.37 16.80
CA LYS A 116 10.92 0.70 18.22
C LYS A 116 9.92 -0.18 18.96
#